data_AF-A0A249P4R7-F1
#
_entry.id   AF-A0A249P4R7-F1
#
_cell.length_a   1.000
_cell.length_b   1.000
_cell.length_c   1.000
_cell.angle_alpha   90.00
_cell.angle_beta   90.00
_cell.angle_gamma   90.00
#
_symmetry.space_group_name_H-M   'P 1'
#
loop_
_entity.id
_entity.type
_entity.pdbx_description
1 polymer ?
#
loop_
_entity_poly.entity_id
_entity_poly.type
_entity_poly.pdbx_seq_one_letter_code
_entity_poly.pdbx_strand_id
1 'polypeptide(L)'
;MIDDYHRLTAAHRLRLTRMPVLLLDNDSVRVESWRPGGNITPAEIFAMARSGRKFPYKTTRHVFAHGLPTCDVPLELLSSPTPMDMAPVFSAGAL
;
A
#
# COMPACT_ATOMS: atom_id res chain seq x y z
N MET A 1 -2.01 6.71 1.40
CA MET A 1 -1.40 5.49 0.87
C MET A 1 -0.05 5.91 0.28
N ILE A 2 0.98 5.13 0.59
CA ILE A 2 2.39 5.54 0.44
C ILE A 2 2.73 5.45 -1.04
N ASP A 3 3.02 6.59 -1.64
CA ASP A 3 3.56 6.73 -2.99
C ASP A 3 2.60 6.53 -4.18
N ASP A 4 1.29 6.52 -3.96
CA ASP A 4 0.31 6.29 -5.04
C ASP A 4 0.51 7.23 -6.23
N TYR A 5 0.78 8.51 -5.95
CA TYR A 5 0.93 9.49 -7.01
C TYR A 5 2.19 9.25 -7.85
N HIS A 6 3.33 8.93 -7.22
CA HIS A 6 4.53 8.63 -7.99
C HIS A 6 4.43 7.27 -8.69
N ARG A 7 3.87 6.25 -8.04
CA ARG A 7 3.61 4.95 -8.67
C ARG A 7 2.68 5.09 -9.87
N LEU A 8 1.59 5.82 -9.73
CA LEU A 8 0.65 6.09 -10.81
C LEU A 8 1.31 6.89 -11.94
N THR A 9 2.10 7.92 -11.59
CA THR A 9 2.85 8.72 -12.57
C THR A 9 3.84 7.84 -13.34
N ALA A 10 4.58 6.97 -12.66
CA ALA A 10 5.51 6.03 -13.29
C ALA A 10 4.76 5.04 -14.19
N ALA A 11 3.64 4.48 -13.70
CA ALA A 11 2.78 3.58 -14.47
C ALA A 11 2.32 4.22 -15.79
N HIS A 12 1.84 5.45 -15.73
CA HIS A 12 1.40 6.18 -16.92
C HIS A 12 2.54 6.44 -17.89
N ARG A 13 3.72 6.87 -17.40
CA ARG A 13 4.90 7.10 -18.24
C ARG A 13 5.38 5.83 -18.94
N LEU A 14 5.29 4.69 -18.25
CA LEU A 14 5.67 3.37 -18.77
C LEU A 14 4.52 2.66 -19.51
N ARG A 15 3.35 3.28 -19.64
CA ARG A 15 2.14 2.72 -20.27
C ARG A 15 1.70 1.37 -19.67
N LEU A 16 1.91 1.20 -18.38
CA LEU A 16 1.48 0.00 -17.66
C LEU A 16 -0.05 0.00 -17.53
N THR A 17 -0.66 -1.16 -17.76
CA THR A 17 -2.11 -1.38 -17.63
C THR A 17 -2.50 -1.95 -16.28
N ARG A 18 -1.51 -2.41 -15.50
CA ARG A 18 -1.68 -3.01 -14.16
C ARG A 18 -0.62 -2.54 -13.19
N MET A 19 -0.94 -2.61 -11.90
CA MET A 19 -0.04 -2.34 -10.80
C MET A 19 0.01 -3.55 -9.85
N PRO A 20 1.21 -4.07 -9.52
CA PRO A 20 1.33 -5.12 -8.52
C PRO A 20 0.96 -4.55 -7.15
N VAL A 21 0.10 -5.22 -6.40
CA VAL A 21 -0.36 -4.77 -5.08
C VAL A 21 -0.10 -5.86 -4.05
N LEU A 22 0.18 -5.44 -2.82
CA LEU A 22 0.26 -6.34 -1.69
C LEU A 22 -0.99 -6.15 -0.85
N LEU A 23 -1.79 -7.20 -0.74
CA LEU A 23 -2.93 -7.23 0.17
C LEU A 23 -2.43 -7.69 1.53
N LEU A 24 -2.66 -6.87 2.56
CA LEU A 24 -2.26 -7.13 3.93
C LEU A 24 -3.49 -7.07 4.83
N ASP A 25 -3.52 -7.93 5.84
CA ASP A 25 -4.52 -7.83 6.89
C ASP A 25 -4.24 -6.58 7.74
N ASN A 26 -5.30 -5.87 8.14
CA ASN A 26 -5.14 -4.65 8.93
C ASN A 26 -4.40 -4.91 10.26
N ASP A 27 -4.57 -6.09 10.84
CA ASP A 27 -3.92 -6.46 12.09
C ASP A 27 -2.40 -6.75 11.90
N SER A 28 -1.96 -7.00 10.67
CA SER A 28 -0.55 -7.22 10.33
C SER A 28 0.24 -5.92 10.15
N VAL A 29 -0.44 -4.77 10.08
CA VAL A 29 0.16 -3.46 9.82
C VAL A 29 -0.16 -2.50 10.94
N ARG A 30 0.85 -2.15 11.74
CA ARG A 30 0.68 -1.13 12.78
C ARG A 30 0.69 0.26 12.13
N VAL A 31 -0.14 1.16 12.64
CA VAL A 31 -0.12 2.58 12.27
C VAL A 31 0.41 3.40 13.44
N GLU A 32 1.36 4.29 13.16
CA GLU A 32 1.97 5.18 14.15
C GLU A 32 1.94 6.63 13.67
N SER A 33 2.10 7.57 14.61
CA SER A 33 2.35 8.97 14.26
C SER A 33 3.75 9.14 13.69
N TRP A 34 3.89 9.97 12.66
CA TRP A 34 5.21 10.46 12.22
C TRP A 34 5.86 11.41 13.23
N ARG A 35 5.04 12.12 14.01
CA ARG A 35 5.49 13.14 14.97
C ARG A 35 5.75 12.48 16.33
N PRO A 36 6.91 12.75 16.97
CA PRO A 36 7.18 12.30 18.33
C PRO A 36 6.06 12.74 19.29
N GLY A 37 5.61 11.83 20.16
CA GLY A 37 4.53 12.09 21.12
C GLY A 37 3.13 12.24 20.51
N GLY A 38 2.98 12.11 19.19
CA GLY A 38 1.67 12.06 18.56
C GLY A 38 1.00 10.72 18.84
N ASN A 39 -0.20 10.76 19.42
CA ASN A 39 -1.06 9.59 19.53
C ASN A 39 -2.00 9.55 18.33
N ILE A 40 -2.10 8.40 17.67
CA ILE A 40 -3.07 8.18 16.61
C ILE A 40 -3.66 6.79 16.77
N THR A 41 -4.98 6.72 16.81
CA THR A 41 -5.71 5.46 17.00
C THR A 41 -6.38 5.02 15.70
N PRO A 42 -6.58 3.70 15.49
CA PRO A 42 -7.36 3.20 14.36
C PRO A 42 -8.76 3.83 14.30
N ALA A 43 -9.41 4.05 15.45
CA ALA A 43 -10.73 4.67 15.53
C ALA A 43 -10.75 6.09 14.94
N GLU A 44 -9.75 6.93 15.26
CA GLU A 44 -9.62 8.27 14.69
C GLU A 44 -9.36 8.22 13.18
N ILE A 45 -8.56 7.25 12.71
CA ILE A 45 -8.29 7.05 11.29
C ILE A 45 -9.59 6.73 10.55
N PHE A 46 -10.37 5.77 11.04
CA PHE A 46 -11.66 5.42 10.44
C PHE A 46 -12.67 6.57 10.50
N ALA A 47 -12.72 7.32 11.61
CA ALA A 47 -13.58 8.49 11.73
C ALA A 47 -13.20 9.58 10.72
N MET A 48 -11.90 9.86 10.55
CA MET A 48 -11.41 10.82 9.57
C MET A 48 -11.78 10.40 8.15
N ALA A 49 -11.54 9.14 7.79
CA ALA A 49 -11.89 8.59 6.48
C ALA A 49 -13.38 8.72 6.17
N ARG A 50 -14.25 8.33 7.11
CA ARG A 50 -15.72 8.47 6.96
C ARG A 50 -16.17 9.93 6.87
N SER A 51 -15.44 10.87 7.46
CA SER A 51 -15.77 12.29 7.40
C SER A 51 -15.43 12.95 6.05
N GLY A 52 -14.72 12.27 5.16
CA GLY A 52 -14.22 12.85 3.90
C GLY A 52 -13.09 13.87 4.06
N ARG A 53 -12.69 14.19 5.30
CA ARG A 53 -11.56 15.07 5.61
C ARG A 53 -10.25 14.27 5.58
N LYS A 54 -9.14 15.00 5.50
CA LYS A 54 -7.79 14.43 5.49
C LYS A 54 -7.02 14.93 6.70
N PHE A 55 -6.21 14.05 7.29
CA PHE A 55 -5.17 14.48 8.21
C PHE A 55 -4.16 15.39 7.50
N PRO A 56 -3.44 16.23 8.25
CA PRO A 56 -2.27 16.93 7.73
C PRO A 56 -1.26 16.00 7.06
N TYR A 57 -0.41 16.57 6.22
CA TYR A 57 0.63 15.81 5.53
C TYR A 57 1.56 15.11 6.54
N LYS A 58 1.85 13.83 6.26
CA LYS A 58 2.67 12.94 7.11
C LYS A 58 2.20 12.94 8.57
N THR A 59 0.91 12.73 8.81
CA THR A 59 0.42 12.46 10.17
C THR A 59 0.64 11.00 10.57
N THR A 60 0.34 10.04 9.69
CA THR A 60 0.46 8.60 9.96
C THR A 60 1.55 7.92 9.14
N ARG A 61 2.21 6.90 9.71
CA ARG A 61 3.11 5.96 9.04
C ARG A 61 2.65 4.53 9.32
N HIS A 62 2.77 3.66 8.32
CA HIS A 62 2.59 2.22 8.52
C HIS A 62 3.92 1.60 8.93
N VAL A 63 3.86 0.66 9.87
CA VAL A 63 4.99 -0.10 10.40
C VAL A 63 4.71 -1.57 10.15
N PHE A 64 5.57 -2.21 9.37
CA PHE A 64 5.48 -3.62 9.01
C PHE A 64 6.45 -4.40 9.88
N ALA A 65 5.93 -5.20 10.82
CA ALA A 65 6.76 -5.89 11.82
C ALA A 65 7.68 -6.95 11.19
N HIS A 66 7.22 -7.61 10.14
CA HIS A 66 7.93 -8.71 9.47
C HIS A 66 8.55 -8.30 8.12
N GLY A 67 8.66 -6.99 7.87
CA GLY A 67 9.03 -6.48 6.54
C GLY A 67 7.95 -6.75 5.49
N LEU A 68 8.27 -6.44 4.23
CA LEU A 68 7.43 -6.72 3.07
C LEU A 68 8.20 -7.65 2.14
N PRO A 69 7.53 -8.58 1.44
CA PRO A 69 8.20 -9.42 0.45
C PRO A 69 8.69 -8.57 -0.73
N THR A 70 9.73 -9.05 -1.40
CA THR A 70 10.26 -8.42 -2.61
C THR A 70 9.23 -8.49 -3.74
N CYS A 71 8.98 -7.37 -4.41
CA CYS A 71 8.15 -7.32 -5.60
C CYS A 71 9.05 -7.28 -6.85
N ASP A 72 9.30 -8.44 -7.44
CA ASP A 72 10.11 -8.59 -8.66
C ASP A 72 9.24 -9.12 -9.82
N VAL A 73 8.26 -8.30 -10.21
CA VAL A 73 7.34 -8.62 -11.32
C VAL A 73 7.83 -7.91 -12.59
N PRO A 74 8.15 -8.64 -13.67
CA PRO A 74 8.57 -8.05 -14.94
C PRO A 74 7.55 -7.03 -15.48
N LEU A 75 8.02 -5.87 -15.95
CA LEU A 75 7.16 -4.77 -16.42
C LEU A 75 6.36 -5.15 -17.67
N GLU A 76 6.85 -6.09 -18.45
CA GLU A 76 6.20 -6.62 -19.65
C GLU A 76 4.86 -7.27 -19.29
N LEU A 77 4.78 -7.96 -18.14
CA LEU A 77 3.55 -8.57 -17.62
C LEU A 77 2.51 -7.54 -17.20
N LEU A 78 2.95 -6.31 -16.89
CA LEU A 78 2.09 -5.21 -16.46
C LEU A 78 1.62 -4.36 -17.65
N SER A 79 2.26 -4.48 -18.80
CA SER A 79 1.99 -3.67 -20.00
C SER A 79 0.88 -4.24 -20.90
N SER A 80 0.56 -5.53 -20.76
CA SER A 80 -0.45 -6.19 -21.59
C SER A 80 -1.73 -6.49 -20.80
N PRO A 81 -2.93 -6.41 -21.41
CA PRO A 81 -4.16 -6.96 -20.88
C PRO A 81 -4.21 -8.50 -21.05
N THR A 82 -3.34 -9.28 -20.38
CA THR A 82 -3.61 -10.69 -20.03
C THR A 82 -5.01 -10.85 -19.40
N PRO A 83 -5.78 -11.89 -19.73
CA PRO A 83 -7.05 -12.20 -19.05
C PRO A 83 -6.87 -12.24 -17.54
N MET A 84 -7.94 -11.93 -16.80
CA MET A 84 -7.99 -11.71 -15.35
C MET A 84 -7.80 -13.01 -14.52
N ASP A 85 -7.06 -14.00 -15.04
CA ASP A 85 -6.78 -15.27 -14.40
C ASP A 85 -5.31 -15.30 -13.91
N MET A 86 -5.01 -14.41 -12.97
CA MET A 86 -3.79 -14.52 -12.16
C MET A 86 -4.26 -14.79 -10.74
N ALA A 87 -4.12 -16.05 -10.31
CA ALA A 87 -4.40 -16.43 -8.93
C ALA A 87 -3.56 -15.56 -7.97
N PRO A 88 -4.12 -15.13 -6.84
CA PRO A 88 -3.36 -14.40 -5.83
C PRO A 88 -2.14 -15.23 -5.41
N VAL A 89 -0.94 -14.68 -5.63
CA VAL A 89 0.28 -15.27 -5.10
C VAL A 89 0.41 -14.79 -3.66
N PHE A 90 0.13 -15.68 -2.73
CA PHE A 90 0.38 -15.45 -1.31
C PHE A 90 1.84 -15.76 -1.01
N SER A 91 2.61 -14.74 -0.63
CA SER A 91 3.94 -14.95 -0.07
C SER A 91 3.79 -15.20 1.43
N ALA A 92 3.91 -16.46 1.85
CA ALA A 92 4.10 -16.77 3.26
C ALA A 92 5.52 -16.31 3.66
N GLY A 93 5.61 -15.33 4.56
CA GLY A 93 6.90 -14.96 5.15
C GLY A 93 7.50 -16.16 5.87
N ALA A 94 8.74 -16.50 5.54
CA ALA A 94 9.52 -17.49 6.27
C ALA A 94 9.72 -17.03 7.72
N LEU A 95 9.54 -17.98 8.65
CA LEU A 95 9.70 -17.83 10.10
C LEU A 95 11.11 -17.37 10.50
#